data_AF-A0A9E5YLG2-F1
#
_entry.id   AF-A0A9E5YLG2-F1
#
_cell.length_a   1.000
_cell.length_b   1.000
_cell.length_c   1.000
_cell.angle_alpha   90.00
_cell.angle_beta   90.00
_cell.angle_gamma   90.00
#
_symmetry.space_group_name_H-M   'P 1'
#
loop_
_entity.id
_entity.type
_entity.pdbx_description
1 polymer ?
#
loop_
_entity_poly.entity_id
_entity_poly.type
_entity_poly.pdbx_seq_one_letter_code
_entity_poly.pdbx_strand_id
1 'polypeptide(L)'
;MEEAIKYYDHQLPGLGFRFFQEVAAAIERIELMPEAWTKIGKHTRRSLLKGFPYALFYVIETEEILITAVAHLHRDPKHYRDRII
;
A
#
# COMPACT_ATOMS: atom_id res chain seq x y z
N MET A 1 -6.32 7.82 -2.72
CA MET A 1 -6.77 7.17 -1.47
C MET A 1 -8.21 7.54 -1.13
N GLU A 2 -8.58 8.82 -1.19
CA GLU A 2 -9.94 9.32 -0.92
C GLU A 2 -11.04 8.62 -1.74
N GLU A 3 -10.82 8.41 -3.04
CA GLU A 3 -11.75 7.66 -3.89
C GLU A 3 -11.97 6.22 -3.41
N ALA A 4 -10.94 5.55 -2.89
CA ALA A 4 -11.05 4.19 -2.37
C ALA A 4 -11.87 4.16 -1.08
N ILE A 5 -11.65 5.14 -0.18
CA ILE A 5 -12.43 5.29 1.05
C ILE A 5 -13.91 5.50 0.72
N LYS A 6 -14.21 6.46 -0.18
CA LYS A 6 -15.58 6.74 -0.64
C LYS A 6 -16.23 5.52 -1.29
N TYR A 7 -15.49 4.82 -2.15
CA TYR A 7 -15.99 3.61 -2.82
C TYR A 7 -16.37 2.53 -1.80
N TYR A 8 -15.47 2.20 -0.87
CA TYR A 8 -15.75 1.14 0.12
C TYR A 8 -16.88 1.53 1.08
N ASP A 9 -16.93 2.78 1.53
CA ASP A 9 -17.99 3.25 2.41
C ASP A 9 -19.37 3.21 1.73
N HIS A 10 -19.42 3.46 0.42
CA HIS A 10 -20.63 3.30 -0.37
C HIS A 10 -21.06 1.82 -0.51
N GLN A 11 -20.11 0.88 -0.61
CA GLN A 11 -20.41 -0.56 -0.67
C GLN A 11 -20.97 -1.07 0.67
N LEU A 12 -20.37 -0.65 1.78
CA LEU A 12 -20.82 -0.98 3.12
C LEU A 12 -20.37 0.14 4.08
N PRO A 13 -21.30 0.78 4.82
CA PRO A 13 -20.95 1.80 5.79
C PRO A 13 -19.88 1.33 6.78
N GLY A 14 -18.83 2.13 6.94
CA GLY A 14 -17.69 1.84 7.81
C GLY A 14 -16.57 1.02 7.15
N LEU A 15 -16.77 0.48 5.94
CA LEU A 15 -15.71 -0.24 5.21
C LEU A 15 -14.62 0.71 4.70
N GLY A 16 -14.97 1.96 4.35
CA GLY A 16 -13.99 3.00 4.02
C GLY A 16 -13.06 3.32 5.19
N PHE A 17 -13.61 3.37 6.41
CA PHE A 17 -12.82 3.54 7.63
C PHE A 17 -11.90 2.34 7.90
N ARG A 18 -12.41 1.10 7.72
CA ARG A 18 -11.56 -0.11 7.83
C ARG A 18 -10.41 -0.11 6.82
N PHE A 19 -10.65 0.35 5.60
CA PHE A 19 -9.59 0.50 4.59
C PHE A 19 -8.50 1.46 5.08
N PHE A 20 -8.90 2.62 5.60
CA PHE A 20 -7.96 3.60 6.14
C PHE A 20 -7.15 3.03 7.32
N GLN A 21 -7.81 2.33 8.26
CA GLN A 21 -7.13 1.68 9.38
C GLN A 21 -6.13 0.63 8.92
N GLU A 22 -6.46 -0.16 7.90
CA GLU A 22 -5.53 -1.17 7.37
C GLU A 22 -4.32 -0.53 6.67
N VAL A 23 -4.49 0.61 5.98
CA VAL A 23 -3.37 1.38 5.44
C VAL A 23 -2.44 1.83 6.57
N ALA A 24 -2.98 2.43 7.64
CA ALA A 24 -2.20 2.89 8.77
C ALA A 24 -1.45 1.73 9.46
N ALA A 25 -2.15 0.62 9.73
CA ALA A 25 -1.55 -0.58 10.31
C ALA A 25 -0.47 -1.18 9.40
N ALA A 26 -0.60 -1.10 8.08
CA ALA A 26 0.42 -1.55 7.16
C ALA A 26 1.67 -0.67 7.21
N ILE A 27 1.52 0.65 7.37
CA ILE A 27 2.64 1.59 7.56
C ILE A 27 3.37 1.28 8.87
N GLU A 28 2.65 1.12 9.98
CA GLU A 28 3.27 0.76 11.28
C GLU A 28 4.10 -0.54 11.19
N ARG A 29 3.59 -1.55 10.48
CA ARG A 29 4.35 -2.79 10.25
C ARG A 29 5.60 -2.56 9.39
N ILE A 30 5.53 -1.67 8.40
CA ILE A 30 6.67 -1.30 7.56
C ILE A 30 7.72 -0.56 8.39
N GLU A 31 7.32 0.37 9.26
CA GLU A 31 8.24 1.08 10.15
C GLU A 31 8.95 0.14 11.13
N LEU A 32 8.21 -0.83 11.71
CA LEU A 32 8.78 -1.78 12.65
C LEU A 32 9.75 -2.77 12.00
N MET A 33 9.42 -3.23 10.79
CA MET A 33 10.20 -4.25 10.08
C MET A 33 10.30 -3.93 8.58
N PRO A 34 11.06 -2.88 8.20
CA PRO A 34 11.08 -2.38 6.83
C PRO A 34 11.59 -3.42 5.83
N GLU A 35 12.39 -4.38 6.28
CA GLU A 35 12.96 -5.42 5.44
C GLU A 35 12.13 -6.70 5.33
N ALA A 36 10.99 -6.80 6.04
CA ALA A 36 10.20 -8.03 6.12
C ALA A 36 9.59 -8.50 4.78
N TRP A 37 9.34 -7.58 3.84
CA TRP A 37 8.75 -7.91 2.54
C TRP A 37 9.81 -8.07 1.45
N THR A 38 9.71 -9.11 0.64
CA THR A 38 10.61 -9.34 -0.49
C THR A 38 10.61 -8.16 -1.47
N LYS A 39 11.80 -7.82 -1.97
CA LYS A 39 11.94 -6.83 -3.03
C LYS A 39 11.29 -7.32 -4.32
N ILE A 40 10.60 -6.40 -4.97
CA ILE A 40 10.12 -6.51 -6.35
C ILE A 40 10.92 -5.51 -7.18
N GLY A 41 11.73 -5.98 -8.12
CA GLY A 41 12.75 -5.13 -8.74
C GLY A 41 14.00 -4.99 -7.88
N LYS A 42 14.71 -3.86 -7.99
CA LYS A 42 16.03 -3.68 -7.39
C LYS A 42 15.95 -3.14 -5.95
N HIS A 43 15.01 -2.24 -5.69
CA HIS A 43 14.89 -1.50 -4.43
C HIS A 43 13.48 -1.53 -3.85
N THR A 44 12.44 -1.62 -4.68
CA THR A 44 11.06 -1.55 -4.22
C THR A 44 10.63 -2.79 -3.46
N ARG A 45 9.90 -2.62 -2.36
CA ARG A 45 9.23 -3.68 -1.60
C ARG A 45 7.72 -3.47 -1.67
N ARG A 46 6.96 -4.55 -1.48
CA ARG A 46 5.49 -4.55 -1.60
C ARG A 46 4.83 -5.19 -0.38
N SER A 47 4.05 -4.39 0.34
CA SER A 47 3.22 -4.84 1.46
C SER A 47 1.74 -4.86 1.06
N LEU A 48 1.08 -6.01 1.22
CA LEU A 48 -0.34 -6.17 0.91
C LEU A 48 -1.21 -5.65 2.05
N LEU A 49 -2.34 -5.02 1.73
CA LEU A 49 -3.35 -4.62 2.71
C LEU A 49 -4.28 -5.79 2.99
N LYS A 50 -4.42 -6.19 4.26
CA LYS A 50 -5.25 -7.33 4.62
C LYS A 50 -6.73 -7.04 4.35
N GLY A 51 -7.39 -7.92 3.61
CA GLY A 51 -8.83 -7.78 3.29
C GLY A 51 -9.14 -6.80 2.17
N PHE A 52 -8.14 -6.18 1.55
CA PHE A 52 -8.33 -5.26 0.43
C PHE A 52 -7.41 -5.64 -0.74
N PRO A 53 -7.87 -5.56 -2.00
CA PRO A 53 -7.05 -5.79 -3.19
C PRO A 53 -6.09 -4.61 -3.44
N TYR A 54 -5.34 -4.20 -2.42
CA TYR A 54 -4.45 -3.05 -2.43
C TYR A 54 -3.07 -3.42 -1.86
N ALA A 55 -2.05 -2.67 -2.27
CA ALA A 55 -0.71 -2.78 -1.72
C ALA A 55 -0.05 -1.41 -1.53
N LEU A 56 0.81 -1.33 -0.52
CA LEU A 56 1.81 -0.29 -0.35
C LEU A 56 3.10 -0.71 -1.06
N PHE A 57 3.60 0.16 -1.92
CA PHE A 57 4.91 0.06 -2.54
C PHE A 57 5.82 1.05 -1.82
N TYR A 58 7.03 0.61 -1.46
CA TYR A 58 7.96 1.46 -0.73
C TYR A 58 9.40 1.11 -1.03
N VAL A 59 10.29 2.06 -0.78
CA VAL A 59 11.75 1.87 -0.81
C VAL A 59 12.32 2.26 0.56
N ILE A 60 13.45 1.65 0.89
CA ILE A 60 14.21 2.00 2.10
C ILE A 60 15.40 2.84 1.62
N GLU A 61 15.42 4.10 2.01
CA GLU A 61 16.54 5.00 1.82
C GLU A 61 17.40 5.06 3.10
N THR A 62 18.52 5.78 3.07
CA THR A 62 19.48 5.80 4.19
C THR A 62 18.88 6.27 5.52
N GLU A 63 17.95 7.22 5.48
CA GLU A 63 17.39 7.88 6.68
C GLU A 63 15.86 7.75 6.79
N GLU A 64 15.20 7.23 5.76
CA GLU A 64 13.74 7.21 5.69
C GLU A 64 13.19 6.04 4.89
N ILE A 65 11.89 5.79 5.06
CA ILE A 65 11.12 4.86 4.25
C ILE A 65 10.17 5.67 3.38
N LEU A 66 10.34 5.59 2.06
CA LEU A 66 9.49 6.30 1.12
C LEU A 66 8.39 5.37 0.61
N ILE A 67 7.14 5.63 0.96
CA ILE A 67 5.98 4.98 0.33
C ILE A 67 5.76 5.59 -1.06
N THR A 68 6.10 4.84 -2.11
CA THR A 68 6.04 5.32 -3.50
C THR A 68 4.66 5.19 -4.13
N ALA A 69 3.81 4.27 -3.64
CA ALA A 69 2.44 4.12 -4.09
C ALA A 69 1.52 3.38 -3.11
N VAL A 70 0.24 3.73 -3.14
CA VAL A 70 -0.87 2.91 -2.61
C VAL A 70 -1.74 2.50 -3.79
N ALA A 71 -1.62 1.24 -4.22
CA ALA A 71 -2.13 0.81 -5.53
C ALA A 71 -3.19 -0.28 -5.43
N HIS A 72 -4.23 -0.19 -6.27
CA HIS A 72 -5.27 -1.21 -6.39
C HIS A 72 -4.79 -2.31 -7.35
N LEU A 73 -4.63 -3.52 -6.85
CA LEU A 73 -3.97 -4.62 -7.56
C LEU A 73 -4.78 -5.22 -8.73
N HIS A 74 -6.11 -5.10 -8.71
CA HIS A 74 -6.96 -5.51 -9.84
C HIS A 74 -7.13 -4.44 -10.94
N ARG A 75 -6.65 -3.21 -10.75
CA ARG A 75 -6.66 -2.17 -11.80
C ARG A 75 -5.43 -2.33 -12.69
N ASP A 76 -5.47 -1.77 -13.90
CA ASP A 76 -4.38 -1.90 -14.88
C ASP A 76 -3.02 -1.55 -14.23
N PRO A 77 -2.08 -2.50 -14.10
CA PRO A 77 -0.84 -2.32 -13.35
C PRO A 77 0.05 -1.18 -13.85
N LYS A 78 -0.20 -0.60 -15.03
CA LYS A 78 0.49 0.61 -15.52
C LYS A 78 0.56 1.73 -14.48
N HIS A 79 -0.44 1.89 -13.61
CA HIS A 79 -0.45 2.99 -12.63
C HIS A 79 0.61 2.90 -11.52
N TYR A 80 1.23 1.74 -11.30
CA TYR A 80 2.29 1.57 -10.29
C TYR A 80 3.56 0.91 -10.82
N ARG A 81 3.56 0.38 -12.05
CA ARG A 81 4.76 -0.23 -12.65
C ARG A 81 5.94 0.74 -12.70
N ASP A 82 5.68 2.01 -13.04
CA ASP A 82 6.71 3.05 -13.10
C ASP A 82 7.24 3.47 -11.70
N ARG A 83 6.65 2.93 -10.64
CA ARG A 83 7.08 3.13 -9.24
C ARG A 83 7.95 2.00 -8.72
N ILE A 84 8.17 0.95 -9.53
CA ILE A 84 9.06 -0.18 -9.23
C ILE A 84 10.43 0.16 -9.81
N ILE A 85 11.44 0.24 -8.94
CA ILE A 85 12.83 0.59 -9.26
C ILE A 85 13.73 -0.61 -8.96
#